data_AF-A0A842TWY8-F1
#
_entry.id   AF-A0A842TWY8-F1
#
_cell.length_a   1.000
_cell.length_b   1.000
_cell.length_c   1.000
_cell.angle_alpha   90.00
_cell.angle_beta   90.00
_cell.angle_gamma   90.00
#
_symmetry.space_group_name_H-M   'P 1'
#
loop_
_entity.id
_entity.type
_entity.pdbx_description
1 polymer ?
#
loop_
_entity_poly.entity_id
_entity_poly.type
_entity_poly.pdbx_seq_one_letter_code
_entity_poly.pdbx_strand_id
1 'polypeptide(L)' 'MQKKCIICGEKAEFFIKDTNTYYCKECAKEHFKDISYLKKVEEQAKELKKKIEEKIEKQEDEKEGIKDEQI' A
#
# COMPACT_ATOMS: atom_id res chain seq x y z
N MET A 1 15.64 -27.55 3.54
CA MET A 1 16.26 -26.67 4.56
C MET A 1 15.15 -26.04 5.39
N GLN A 2 15.20 -26.14 6.71
CA GLN A 2 14.23 -25.44 7.57
C GLN A 2 14.44 -23.93 7.43
N LYS A 3 13.36 -23.19 7.17
CA LYS A 3 13.41 -21.73 7.09
C LYS A 3 13.60 -21.16 8.50
N LYS A 4 14.53 -20.24 8.66
CA LYS A 4 14.90 -19.64 9.97
C LYS A 4 14.42 -18.20 10.06
N CYS A 5 14.09 -17.77 11.27
CA CYS A 5 13.72 -16.40 11.55
C CYS A 5 14.92 -15.49 11.32
N ILE A 6 14.73 -14.41 10.55
CA ILE A 6 15.79 -13.43 10.28
C ILE A 6 16.21 -12.62 11.52
N ILE A 7 15.36 -12.61 12.56
CA ILE A 7 15.59 -11.83 13.80
C ILE A 7 16.29 -12.68 14.87
N CYS A 8 15.72 -13.83 15.23
CA CYS A 8 16.25 -14.67 16.32
C CYS A 8 16.91 -15.99 15.88
N GLY A 9 16.83 -16.36 14.60
CA GLY A 9 17.41 -17.60 14.07
C GLY A 9 16.61 -18.88 14.36
N GLU A 10 15.53 -18.81 15.16
CA GLU A 10 14.64 -19.94 15.43
C GLU A 10 13.87 -20.40 14.18
N LYS A 11 13.15 -21.52 14.30
CA LYS A 11 12.29 -22.02 13.21
C LYS A 11 11.25 -20.96 12.83
N ALA A 12 11.21 -20.61 11.55
CA ALA A 12 10.22 -19.68 11.03
C ALA A 12 8.94 -20.38 10.57
N GLU A 13 7.81 -19.71 10.80
CA GLU A 13 6.47 -20.15 10.43
C GLU A 13 5.78 -19.13 9.49
N PHE A 14 6.26 -17.89 9.48
CA PHE A 14 5.70 -16.78 8.72
C PHE A 14 6.72 -16.24 7.71
N PHE A 15 6.24 -15.62 6.64
CA PHE A 15 7.07 -14.92 5.66
C PHE A 15 6.29 -13.76 5.04
N ILE A 16 7.00 -12.73 4.59
CA ILE A 16 6.39 -11.62 3.85
C ILE A 16 6.34 -12.00 2.37
N LYS A 17 5.16 -11.89 1.76
CA LYS A 17 4.95 -12.16 0.33
C LYS A 17 5.94 -11.36 -0.51
N ASP A 18 6.46 -11.99 -1.56
CA ASP A 18 7.43 -11.39 -2.50
C ASP A 18 8.79 -11.04 -1.84
N THR A 19 9.07 -11.61 -0.66
CA THR A 19 10.38 -11.52 -0.01
C THR A 19 10.94 -12.91 0.32
N ASN A 20 12.26 -13.00 0.46
CA ASN A 20 12.94 -14.17 1.02
C ASN A 20 13.12 -14.08 2.55
N THR A 21 12.31 -13.26 3.22
CA THR A 21 12.41 -13.05 4.68
C THR A 21 11.39 -13.89 5.44
N TYR A 22 11.84 -14.52 6.52
CA TYR A 22 11.06 -15.47 7.32
C TYR A 22 11.12 -15.09 8.80
N TYR A 23 10.03 -15.32 9.53
CA TYR A 23 9.86 -14.92 10.92
C TYR A 23 9.25 -16.05 11.75
N CYS A 24 9.69 -16.22 12.99
CA CYS A 24 8.97 -17.03 13.96
C CYS A 24 7.72 -16.28 14.45
N LYS A 25 6.82 -16.97 15.13
CA LYS A 25 5.55 -16.41 15.63
C LYS A 25 5.75 -15.21 16.57
N GLU A 26 6.71 -15.30 17.48
CA GLU A 26 6.93 -14.27 18.50
C GLU A 26 7.52 -13.01 17.88
N CYS A 27 8.57 -13.13 17.07
CA CYS A 27 9.12 -11.99 16.33
C CYS A 27 8.10 -11.38 15.35
N ALA A 28 7.26 -12.20 14.70
CA ALA A 28 6.21 -11.69 13.85
C ALA A 28 5.20 -10.84 14.63
N LYS A 29 4.79 -11.28 15.82
CA LYS A 29 3.89 -10.49 16.69
C LYS A 29 4.59 -9.26 17.25
N GLU A 30 5.81 -9.38 17.74
CA GLU A 30 6.50 -8.25 18.37
C GLU A 30 6.68 -7.08 17.40
N HIS A 31 7.10 -7.39 16.17
CA HIS A 31 7.42 -6.36 15.17
C HIS A 31 6.25 -6.01 14.25
N PHE A 32 5.25 -6.89 14.09
CA PHE A 32 4.17 -6.69 13.12
C PHE A 32 2.75 -6.88 13.70
N LYS A 33 2.57 -6.94 15.03
CA LYS A 33 1.21 -7.01 15.62
C LYS A 33 0.36 -5.79 15.33
N ASP A 34 0.97 -4.61 15.28
CA ASP A 34 0.25 -3.35 15.11
C ASP A 34 0.54 -2.76 13.74
N ILE A 35 -0.42 -2.99 12.84
CA ILE A 35 -0.44 -2.42 11.49
C ILE A 35 -1.53 -1.35 11.36
N SER A 36 -2.09 -0.86 12.47
CA SER A 36 -3.21 0.08 12.46
C SER A 36 -2.85 1.39 11.77
N TYR A 37 -1.64 1.90 12.01
CA TYR A 37 -1.14 3.10 11.34
C TYR A 37 -0.94 2.88 9.84
N LEU A 38 -0.35 1.75 9.45
CA LEU A 38 -0.17 1.40 8.02
C LEU A 38 -1.51 1.35 7.29
N LYS A 39 -2.55 0.79 7.90
CA LYS A 39 -3.91 0.77 7.34
C LYS A 39 -4.48 2.19 7.13
N LYS A 40 -4.34 3.06 8.13
CA LYS A 40 -4.82 4.45 8.03
C LYS A 40 -4.12 5.21 6.90
N VAL A 41 -2.80 5.04 6.77
CA VAL A 41 -2.03 5.66 5.69
C VAL A 41 -2.47 5.11 4.32
N GLU A 42 -2.72 3.81 4.21
CA GLU A 42 -3.24 3.20 2.98
C GLU A 42 -4.62 3.76 2.59
N GLU A 43 -5.52 3.95 3.55
CA GLU A 43 -6.84 4.57 3.32
C GLU A 43 -6.69 6.02 2.83
N GLN A 44 -5.86 6.81 3.50
CA GLN A 44 -5.59 8.20 3.08
C GLN A 44 -5.00 8.28 1.67
N ALA A 45 -4.09 7.37 1.31
CA ALA A 45 -3.51 7.30 -0.03
C ALA A 45 -4.57 6.97 -1.10
N LYS A 46 -5.49 6.05 -0.81
CA LYS A 46 -6.62 5.72 -1.70
C LYS A 46 -7.55 6.91 -1.90
N GLU A 47 -7.92 7.60 -0.83
CA GLU A 47 -8.75 8.80 -0.92
C GLU A 47 -8.10 9.91 -1.74
N LEU A 48 -6.80 10.14 -1.53
CA LEU A 48 -6.06 11.16 -2.26
C LEU A 48 -5.99 10.81 -3.75
N LYS A 49 -5.69 9.56 -4.09
CA LYS A 49 -5.66 9.08 -5.47
C LYS A 49 -7.00 9.33 -6.16
N LYS A 50 -8.11 8.96 -5.53
CA LYS A 50 -9.45 9.19 -6.06
C LYS A 50 -9.72 10.68 -6.32
N LYS A 51 -9.36 11.56 -5.38
CA LYS A 51 -9.53 13.02 -5.54
C LYS A 51 -8.69 13.60 -6.68
N ILE A 52 -7.52 13.02 -6.95
CA ILE A 52 -6.68 13.42 -8.08
C ILE A 52 -7.33 12.97 -9.40
N GLU A 53 -7.78 11.73 -9.48
CA GLU A 53 -8.47 11.17 -10.66
C GLU A 53 -9.73 12.00 -11.00
N GLU A 54 -10.59 12.27 -10.01
CA GLU A 54 -11.79 13.12 -10.19
C GLU A 54 -11.47 14.55 -10.64
N LYS A 55 -10.30 15.09 -10.26
CA LYS A 55 -9.87 16.42 -10.70
C LYS A 55 -9.31 16.41 -12.12
N ILE A 56 -8.61 15.34 -12.50
CA ILE A 56 -8.09 15.17 -13.86
C ILE A 56 -9.25 15.06 -14.84
N GLU A 57 -10.24 14.20 -14.54
CA GLU A 57 -11.45 14.02 -15.37
C GLU A 57 -12.18 15.36 -15.59
N LYS A 58 -12.45 16.11 -14.51
CA LYS A 58 -13.12 17.42 -14.61
C LYS A 58 -12.34 18.45 -15.43
N GLN A 59 -11.01 18.42 -15.38
CA GLN A 59 -10.17 19.32 -16.17
C GLN A 59 -10.13 18.92 -17.65
N GLU A 60 -10.38 17.65 -17.97
CA GLU A 60 -10.48 17.18 -19.35
C GLU A 60 -11.83 17.59 -19.95
N ASP A 61 -12.92 17.43 -19.19
CA ASP A 61 -14.26 17.89 -19.58
C ASP A 61 -14.31 19.43 -19.82
N GLU A 62 -13.67 20.21 -18.95
CA GLU A 62 -13.60 21.68 -19.10
C GLU A 62 -12.76 22.14 -20.28
N LYS A 63 -11.76 21.35 -20.72
CA LYS A 63 -10.93 21.68 -21.89
C LYS A 63 -11.58 21.31 -23.22
N GLU A 64 -12.52 20.38 -23.25
CA GLU A 64 -13.28 20.04 -24.45
C GLU A 64 -14.41 21.05 -24.74
N GLY A 65 -15.00 21.68 -23.71
CA GLY A 65 -16.05 22.70 -23.87
C GLY A 65 -15.60 24.07 -24.39
N ILE A 66 -14.29 24.35 -24.48
CA ILE A 66 -13.75 25.66 -24.93
C ILE A 66 -13.46 25.68 -26.46
N LYS A 67 -13.53 24.53 -27.14
CA LYS A 67 -13.16 24.43 -28.56
C LYS A 67 -14.29 24.77 -29.56
N ASP A 68 -15.52 24.94 -29.10
CA ASP A 68 -16.69 25.16 -29.98
C ASP A 68 -17.07 26.64 -30.20
N GLU A 69 -16.34 27.61 -29.63
CA GLU A 69 -16.69 29.04 -29.69
C GLU A 69 -15.76 29.91 -30.56
N GLN A 70 -14.98 29.32 -31.46
CA GLN A 70 -14.19 30.04 -32.47
C GLN A 70 -14.46 29.53 -33.89
N ILE A 71 -15.64 29.83 -34.45
CA ILE A 71 -15.89 29.87 -35.90
C ILE A 71 -16.77 31.08 -36.21
#